data_AF-A0A2V9MV34-F1
#
_entry.id   AF-A0A2V9MV34-F1
#
_cell.length_a   1.000
_cell.length_b   1.000
_cell.length_c   1.000
_cell.angle_alpha   90.00
_cell.angle_beta   90.00
_cell.angle_gamma   90.00
#
_symmetry.space_group_name_H-M   'P 1'
#
loop_
_entity.id
_entity.type
_entity.pdbx_description
1 polymer ?
#
loop_
_entity_poly.entity_id
_entity_poly.type
_entity_poly.pdbx_seq_one_letter_code
_entity_poly.pdbx_strand_id
1 'polypeptide(L)' 'MATATQVCSLENYLVLPDHTTDDRISAAKRELGRELVILGHHYQRDEVIRFADFRGDSYRLSQEAAAAGGKYIVFCGV' A
#
# COMPACT_ATOMS: atom_id res chain seq x y z
N MET A 1 22.13 -7.59 16.43
CA MET A 1 22.31 -7.71 14.98
C MET A 1 21.65 -6.51 14.33
N ALA A 2 22.45 -5.55 13.86
CA ALA A 2 21.94 -4.31 13.28
C ALA A 2 21.15 -4.63 12.01
N THR A 3 19.85 -4.35 12.03
CA THR A 3 19.01 -4.31 10.83
C THR A 3 19.57 -3.25 9.91
N ALA A 4 20.16 -3.68 8.80
CA ALA A 4 20.63 -2.77 7.77
C ALA A 4 19.44 -1.90 7.30
N THR A 5 19.54 -0.59 7.50
CA THR A 5 18.66 0.38 6.84
C THR A 5 18.91 0.26 5.35
N GLN A 6 18.17 -0.62 4.69
CA GLN A 6 18.24 -0.75 3.24
C GLN A 6 17.64 0.52 2.64
N VAL A 7 18.53 1.39 2.16
CA VAL A 7 18.15 2.60 1.44
C VAL A 7 17.44 2.17 0.16
N CYS A 8 16.13 2.41 0.09
CA CYS A 8 15.36 2.21 -1.14
C CYS A 8 15.68 3.38 -2.08
N SER A 9 16.78 3.29 -2.83
CA SER A 9 17.06 4.28 -3.86
C SER A 9 16.04 4.16 -4.98
N LEU A 10 15.55 5.30 -5.47
CA LEU A 10 14.54 5.34 -6.54
C LEU A 10 15.01 4.59 -7.79
N GLU A 11 16.30 4.67 -8.11
CA GLU A 11 16.92 3.99 -9.24
C GLU A 11 16.84 2.46 -9.11
N ASN A 12 17.07 1.93 -7.90
CA ASN A 12 16.93 0.50 -7.64
C ASN A 12 15.46 0.07 -7.69
N TYR A 13 14.54 0.93 -7.24
CA TYR A 13 13.10 0.64 -7.28
C TYR A 13 12.57 0.44 -8.70
N LEU A 14 13.01 1.25 -9.67
CA LEU A 14 12.52 1.19 -11.05
C LEU A 14 12.91 -0.10 -11.79
N VAL A 15 13.95 -0.79 -11.33
CA VAL A 15 14.47 -2.03 -11.95
C VAL A 15 14.14 -3.29 -11.16
N LEU A 16 13.48 -3.14 -10.00
CA LEU A 16 13.06 -4.28 -9.19
C LEU A 16 11.87 -4.98 -9.86
N PRO A 17 11.86 -6.32 -9.94
CA PRO A 17 10.65 -7.06 -10.31
C PRO A 17 9.46 -6.69 -9.41
N ASP A 18 8.28 -6.64 -10.00
CA ASP A 18 7.05 -6.16 -9.37
C ASP A 18 6.72 -6.87 -8.03
N HIS A 19 7.09 -8.13 -7.90
CA HIS A 19 6.80 -8.96 -6.72
C HIS A 19 7.88 -8.90 -5.61
N THR A 20 8.94 -8.11 -5.78
CA THR A 20 10.10 -8.09 -4.85
C THR A 20 9.76 -7.69 -3.42
N THR A 21 8.67 -6.95 -3.23
CA THR A 21 8.27 -6.41 -1.92
C THR A 21 6.97 -7.03 -1.40
N ASP A 22 6.38 -7.99 -2.12
CA ASP A 22 5.08 -8.61 -1.79
C ASP A 22 5.03 -9.19 -0.38
N ASP A 23 6.07 -9.93 0.01
CA ASP A 23 6.15 -10.58 1.33
C ASP A 23 6.22 -9.55 2.45
N ARG A 24 6.95 -8.44 2.22
CA ARG A 24 7.09 -7.35 3.20
C ARG A 24 5.78 -6.59 3.36
N ILE A 25 5.09 -6.29 2.26
CA ILE A 25 3.77 -5.63 2.29
C ILE A 25 2.76 -6.54 3.00
N SER A 26 2.76 -7.83 2.67
CA SER A 26 1.85 -8.81 3.28
C SER A 26 2.12 -8.99 4.77
N ALA A 27 3.39 -9.01 5.19
CA ALA A 27 3.77 -9.07 6.59
C ALA A 27 3.29 -7.83 7.36
N ALA A 28 3.54 -6.63 6.84
CA ALA A 28 3.11 -5.39 7.46
C ALA A 28 1.58 -5.29 7.55
N LYS A 29 0.86 -5.69 6.48
CA LYS A 29 -0.60 -5.70 6.47
C LYS A 29 -1.18 -6.67 7.52
N ARG A 30 -0.55 -7.83 7.71
CA ARG A 30 -0.93 -8.78 8.78
C ARG A 30 -0.63 -8.24 10.18
N GLU A 31 0.51 -7.59 10.36
CA GLU A 31 0.92 -7.00 11.64
C GLU A 31 -0.03 -5.88 12.08
N LEU A 32 -0.40 -5.00 11.15
CA LEU A 32 -1.30 -3.88 11.44
C LEU A 32 -2.78 -4.30 11.47
N GLY A 33 -3.15 -5.37 10.77
CA GLY A 33 -4.49 -5.95 10.82
C GLY A 33 -5.59 -4.93 10.57
N ARG A 34 -6.51 -4.79 11.53
CA ARG A 34 -7.68 -3.89 11.43
C ARG A 34 -7.33 -2.41 11.66
N GLU A 35 -6.12 -2.11 12.10
CA GLU A 35 -5.67 -0.72 12.27
C GLU A 35 -5.26 -0.07 10.94
N LEU A 36 -5.07 -0.86 9.87
CA LEU A 36 -4.66 -0.38 8.56
C LEU A 36 -5.81 -0.45 7.55
N VAL A 37 -5.96 0.61 6.77
CA VAL A 37 -6.81 0.66 5.57
C VAL A 37 -5.98 1.15 4.39
N ILE A 38 -6.00 0.40 3.28
CA ILE A 38 -5.29 0.74 2.04
C ILE A 38 -6.30 1.13 0.96
N LEU A 39 -6.19 2.35 0.46
CA LEU A 39 -7.03 2.90 -0.60
C LEU A 39 -6.26 2.94 -1.91
N GLY A 40 -6.81 2.38 -2.99
CA GLY A 40 -6.15 2.32 -4.29
C GLY A 40 -6.93 2.99 -5.41
N HIS A 41 -6.33 3.97 -6.08
CA HIS A 41 -6.94 4.58 -7.27
C HIS A 41 -6.88 3.63 -8.47
N HIS A 42 -7.87 3.67 -9.37
CA HIS A 42 -7.92 2.82 -10.58
C HIS A 42 -6.70 2.93 -11.52
N TYR A 43 -5.90 3.97 -11.39
CA TYR A 43 -4.68 4.18 -12.20
C TYR A 43 -3.42 3.55 -11.58
N GLN A 44 -3.55 2.89 -10.43
CA GLN A 44 -2.45 2.13 -9.86
C GLN A 44 -2.15 0.89 -10.68
N ARG A 45 -0.89 0.48 -10.64
CA ARG A 45 -0.43 -0.75 -11.26
C ARG A 45 -0.94 -1.97 -10.50
N ASP A 46 -1.00 -3.11 -11.18
CA ASP A 46 -1.58 -4.35 -10.64
C ASP A 46 -0.87 -4.83 -9.37
N GLU A 47 0.45 -4.66 -9.33
CA GLU A 47 1.30 -5.00 -8.19
C GLU A 47 1.03 -4.15 -6.94
N VAL A 48 0.46 -2.94 -7.11
CA VAL A 48 0.05 -2.08 -5.99
C VAL A 48 -1.41 -2.35 -5.63
N ILE A 49 -2.30 -2.32 -6.63
CA ILE A 49 -3.75 -2.38 -6.41
C ILE A 49 -4.19 -3.70 -5.76
N ARG A 50 -3.45 -4.79 -5.98
CA ARG A 50 -3.68 -6.10 -5.32
C ARG A 50 -3.71 -6.03 -3.80
N PHE A 51 -3.02 -5.05 -3.20
CA PHE A 51 -2.97 -4.88 -1.75
C PHE A 51 -4.04 -3.93 -1.20
N ALA A 52 -4.73 -3.17 -2.06
CA ALA A 52 -5.77 -2.23 -1.65
C ALA A 52 -7.00 -2.96 -1.08
N ASP A 53 -7.51 -2.45 0.04
CA ASP A 53 -8.77 -2.90 0.64
C ASP A 53 -9.96 -2.33 -0.12
N PHE A 54 -9.84 -1.08 -0.57
CA PHE A 54 -10.84 -0.42 -1.39
C PHE A 54 -10.22 0.12 -2.67
N ARG A 55 -10.96 0.00 -3.78
CA ARG A 55 -10.55 0.48 -5.10
C ARG A 55 -11.63 1.38 -5.67
N GLY A 56 -11.25 2.52 -6.22
CA GLY A 56 -12.22 3.49 -6.70
C GLY A 56 -11.60 4.67 -7.45
N ASP A 57 -12.50 5.51 -7.96
CA ASP A 57 -12.19 6.89 -8.28
C ASP A 57 -12.13 7.75 -7.00
N SER A 58 -11.84 9.04 -7.16
CA SER A 58 -11.72 9.97 -6.04
C SER A 58 -12.99 10.07 -5.18
N TYR A 59 -14.18 9.99 -5.79
CA TYR A 59 -15.44 10.14 -5.05
C TYR A 59 -15.73 8.92 -4.18
N ARG A 60 -15.57 7.72 -4.73
CA ARG A 60 -15.71 6.48 -3.97
C ARG A 60 -14.68 6.40 -2.85
N LEU A 61 -13.40 6.63 -3.17
CA LEU A 61 -12.34 6.56 -2.16
C LEU A 61 -12.53 7.56 -1.02
N SER A 62 -13.07 8.76 -1.30
CA SER A 62 -13.40 9.73 -0.26
C SER A 62 -14.48 9.23 0.71
N GLN A 63 -15.50 8.55 0.20
CA GLN A 63 -16.55 7.95 1.04
C GLN A 63 -16.01 6.79 1.89
N GLU A 64 -15.22 5.90 1.29
CA GLU A 64 -14.60 4.77 2.00
C GLU A 64 -13.63 5.28 3.08
N ALA A 65 -12.84 6.32 2.78
CA ALA A 65 -11.96 6.96 3.75
C ALA A 65 -12.72 7.57 4.93
N ALA A 66 -13.85 8.23 4.67
CA ALA A 66 -14.68 8.81 5.73
C ALA A 66 -15.36 7.76 6.61
N ALA A 67 -15.64 6.57 6.06
CA ALA A 67 -16.22 5.44 6.79
C ALA A 67 -15.16 4.52 7.44
N ALA A 68 -13.88 4.70 7.12
CA ALA A 68 -12.80 3.85 7.60
C ALA A 68 -12.55 4.01 9.11
N GLY A 69 -12.52 2.88 9.83
CA GLY A 69 -12.22 2.82 11.27
C GLY A 69 -10.76 2.52 11.60
N GLY A 70 -9.86 2.51 10.61
CA GLY A 70 -8.44 2.21 10.79
C GLY A 70 -7.67 3.41 11.35
N LYS A 71 -6.68 3.13 12.22
CA LYS A 71 -5.76 4.14 12.76
C LYS A 71 -4.83 4.71 11.69
N TYR A 72 -4.54 3.90 10.67
CA TYR A 72 -3.63 4.22 9.58
C TYR A 72 -4.34 4.08 8.23
N ILE A 73 -4.19 5.10 7.39
CA ILE A 73 -4.65 5.07 6.00
C ILE A 73 -3.42 5.19 5.10
N VAL A 74 -3.23 4.21 4.22
CA VAL A 74 -2.25 4.27 3.13
C VAL A 74 -3.00 4.54 1.84
N PHE A 75 -2.79 5.73 1.27
CA PHE A 75 -3.43 6.15 0.04
C PHE A 75 -2.50 5.94 -1.16
N CYS A 76 -2.82 4.97 -2.00
CA CYS A 76 -2.13 4.68 -3.26
C CYS A 76 -2.82 5.43 -4.40
N GLY A 77 -2.53 6.73 -4.50
CA GLY A 77 -3.08 7.67 -5.49
C GLY A 77 -2.38 9.02 -5.41
N VAL A 78 -2.90 10.01 -6.14
CA VAL A 78 -2.48 11.42 -6.08
C VAL A 78 -3.63 12.31 -5.67
#